data_AF-A0A0P0E6C8-F1
#
_entry.id   AF-A0A0P0E6C8-F1
#
_cell.length_a   1.000
_cell.length_b   1.000
_cell.length_c   1.000
_cell.angle_alpha   90.00
_cell.angle_beta   90.00
_cell.angle_gamma   90.00
#
_symmetry.space_group_name_H-M   'P 1'
#
loop_
_entity.id
_entity.type
_entity.pdbx_description
1 polymer ?
#
loop_
_entity_poly.entity_id
_entity_poly.type
_entity_poly.pdbx_seq_one_letter_code
_entity_poly.pdbx_strand_id
1 'polypeptide(L)'
;MLMIGWAREPGNGVSMSVHGYALWTVGEQLLADLIDILNLANWQRGGDKHAPRPRRLTRPWETRDGVQVLGSDPIPISEFDDWWNAQALK
;
A
#
# COMPACT_ATOMS: atom_id res chain seq x y z
N MET A 1 -4.92 -14.86 -23.36
CA MET A 1 -3.96 -13.99 -22.65
C MET A 1 -4.62 -13.61 -21.34
N LEU A 2 -4.28 -14.30 -20.25
CA LEU A 2 -4.95 -14.22 -18.96
C LEU A 2 -4.17 -13.25 -18.06
N MET A 3 -4.78 -12.11 -17.70
CA MET A 3 -4.26 -11.20 -16.69
C MET A 3 -4.85 -11.61 -15.34
N ILE A 4 -3.97 -11.91 -14.37
CA ILE A 4 -4.30 -12.32 -13.00
C ILE A 4 -5.06 -11.18 -12.29
N GLY A 5 -6.09 -11.48 -11.49
CA GLY A 5 -6.99 -10.48 -10.87
C GLY A 5 -6.33 -9.35 -10.08
N TRP A 6 -5.12 -9.54 -9.54
CA TRP A 6 -4.32 -8.48 -8.90
C TRP A 6 -3.80 -7.40 -9.87
N ALA A 7 -3.80 -7.68 -11.17
CA ALA A 7 -3.47 -6.71 -12.22
C ALA A 7 -4.68 -5.87 -12.66
N ARG A 8 -5.89 -6.17 -12.14
CA ARG A 8 -7.12 -5.46 -12.52
C ARG A 8 -7.24 -4.10 -11.86
N GLU A 9 -6.75 -3.97 -10.63
CA GLU A 9 -6.63 -2.69 -9.95
C GLU A 9 -5.15 -2.36 -9.70
N PRO A 10 -4.66 -1.21 -10.16
CA PRO A 10 -3.29 -0.82 -9.91
C PRO A 10 -3.04 -0.70 -8.41
N GLY A 11 -2.09 -1.48 -7.89
CA GLY A 11 -1.88 -1.68 -6.44
C GLY A 11 -1.42 -0.45 -5.62
N ASN A 12 -1.38 0.74 -6.22
CA ASN A 12 -1.12 2.00 -5.49
C ASN A 12 -1.91 3.17 -6.09
N GLY A 13 -2.18 4.19 -5.26
CA GLY A 13 -3.00 5.35 -5.65
C GLY A 13 -2.43 6.18 -6.79
N VAL A 14 -1.10 6.24 -6.96
CA VAL A 14 -0.46 6.92 -8.09
C VAL A 14 -0.84 6.24 -9.40
N SER A 15 -0.72 4.92 -9.44
CA SER A 15 -1.08 4.12 -10.61
C SER A 15 -2.59 4.15 -10.86
N MET A 16 -3.44 4.13 -9.81
CA MET A 16 -4.88 4.41 -9.95
C MET A 16 -5.15 5.77 -10.58
N SER A 17 -4.41 6.82 -10.20
CA SER A 17 -4.59 8.17 -10.73
C SER A 17 -4.16 8.28 -12.19
N VAL A 18 -3.01 7.70 -12.54
CA VAL A 18 -2.51 7.61 -13.91
C VAL A 18 -3.50 6.86 -14.82
N HIS A 19 -4.16 5.83 -14.30
CA HIS A 19 -5.14 5.05 -15.02
C HIS A 19 -6.59 5.58 -14.93
N GLY A 20 -6.82 6.73 -14.27
CA GLY A 20 -8.12 7.41 -14.21
C GLY A 20 -9.11 6.86 -13.19
N TYR A 21 -8.66 6.00 -12.27
CA TYR A 21 -9.50 5.35 -11.25
C TYR A 21 -9.43 6.04 -9.87
N ALA A 22 -8.52 7.00 -9.66
CA ALA A 22 -8.29 7.56 -8.32
C ALA A 22 -9.15 8.77 -7.98
N LEU A 23 -9.56 8.84 -6.70
CA LEU A 23 -10.16 10.02 -6.05
C LEU A 23 -9.18 11.21 -5.96
N TRP A 24 -7.87 10.93 -5.93
CA TRP A 24 -6.80 11.93 -5.94
C TRP A 24 -6.03 11.93 -7.26
N THR A 25 -5.78 13.10 -7.79
CA THR A 25 -4.89 13.36 -8.91
C THR A 25 -3.42 13.08 -8.54
N VAL A 26 -2.56 12.83 -9.52
CA VAL A 26 -1.11 12.62 -9.30
C VAL A 26 -0.48 13.80 -8.53
N GLY A 27 -0.95 15.02 -8.75
CA GLY A 27 -0.46 16.19 -8.00
C GLY A 27 -0.76 16.09 -6.51
N GLU A 28 -1.97 15.69 -6.13
CA GLU A 28 -2.38 15.53 -4.73
C GLU A 28 -1.63 14.37 -4.05
N GLN A 29 -1.36 13.30 -4.79
CA GLN A 29 -0.53 12.17 -4.36
C GLN A 29 0.87 12.64 -3.94
N LEU A 30 1.55 13.34 -4.85
CA LEU A 30 2.90 13.85 -4.65
C LEU A 30 2.95 14.90 -3.55
N LEU A 31 1.93 15.76 -3.46
CA LEU A 31 1.82 16.75 -2.40
C LEU A 31 1.70 16.09 -1.03
N ALA A 32 0.90 15.03 -0.91
CA ALA A 32 0.78 14.27 0.32
C ALA A 32 2.11 13.60 0.71
N ASP A 33 2.88 13.08 -0.26
CA ASP A 33 4.22 12.53 0.00
C ASP A 33 5.20 13.62 0.47
N LEU A 34 5.15 14.82 -0.11
CA LEU A 34 5.95 15.96 0.33
C LEU A 34 5.62 16.36 1.78
N ILE A 35 4.34 16.40 2.13
CA ILE A 35 3.90 16.70 3.50
C ILE A 35 4.44 15.65 4.48
N ASP A 36 4.34 14.36 4.14
CA ASP A 36 4.85 13.27 4.97
C ASP A 36 6.37 13.38 5.21
N ILE A 37 7.14 13.67 4.16
CA ILE A 37 8.59 13.85 4.22
C ILE A 37 8.95 15.07 5.06
N LEU A 38 8.28 16.20 4.86
CA LEU A 38 8.55 17.44 5.59
C LEU A 38 8.24 17.30 7.08
N ASN A 39 7.12 16.66 7.43
CA ASN A 39 6.78 16.38 8.82
C ASN A 39 7.83 15.48 9.49
N LEU A 40 8.27 14.42 8.79
CA LEU A 40 9.32 13.55 9.30
C LEU A 40 10.65 14.29 9.49
N ALA A 41 11.03 15.11 8.52
CA ALA A 41 12.26 15.89 8.55
C ALA A 41 12.23 16.96 9.65
N ASN A 42 11.08 17.59 9.90
CA ASN A 42 10.89 18.52 11.01
C ASN A 42 10.96 17.80 12.36
N TRP A 43 10.36 16.62 12.48
CA TRP A 43 10.47 15.79 13.68
C TRP A 43 11.93 15.39 13.96
N GLN A 44 12.68 14.97 12.95
CA GLN A 44 14.11 14.65 13.08
C GLN A 44 14.94 15.84 13.55
N ARG A 45 14.62 17.06 13.09
CA ARG A 45 15.30 18.31 13.48
C ARG A 45 14.81 18.91 14.80
N GLY A 46 13.68 18.45 15.32
CA GLY A 46 13.06 19.00 16.53
C GLY A 46 13.84 18.73 17.82
N GLY A 47 14.73 17.73 17.82
CA GLY A 47 15.61 17.44 18.97
C GLY A 47 14.93 16.86 20.20
N ASP A 48 13.61 16.69 20.18
CA ASP A 48 12.84 16.05 21.25
C ASP A 48 12.75 14.54 21.05
N LYS A 49 13.44 13.80 21.92
CA LYS A 49 13.45 12.32 21.93
C LYS A 49 12.12 11.68 22.32
N HIS A 50 11.24 12.44 22.98
CA HIS A 50 9.92 11.97 23.41
C HIS A 50 8.80 12.39 22.45
N ALA A 51 9.08 13.26 21.48
CA ALA A 51 8.11 13.64 20.49
C ALA A 51 7.65 12.40 19.69
N PRO A 52 6.35 12.17 19.53
CA PRO A 52 5.85 11.04 18.77
C PRO A 52 6.24 11.22 17.30
N ARG A 53 6.73 10.13 16.67
CA ARG A 53 7.04 10.12 15.25
C ARG A 53 5.75 10.42 14.45
N PRO A 54 5.77 11.37 13.51
CA PRO A 54 4.59 11.71 12.73
C PRO A 54 4.13 10.49 11.91
N ARG A 55 2.82 10.28 11.88
CA ARG A 55 2.20 9.27 11.02
C ARG A 55 1.98 9.86 9.63
N ARG A 56 2.05 9.01 8.61
CA ARG A 56 1.74 9.40 7.24
C ARG A 56 0.28 9.84 7.13
N LEU A 57 0.00 10.80 6.27
CA LEU A 57 -1.35 11.22 5.91
C LEU A 57 -2.11 10.01 5.35
N THR A 58 -3.28 9.68 5.90
CA THR A 58 -4.05 8.55 5.40
C THR A 58 -4.54 8.85 3.99
N ARG A 59 -4.27 7.94 3.07
CA ARG A 59 -4.66 8.09 1.67
C ARG A 59 -6.09 7.58 1.43
N PRO A 60 -6.87 8.18 0.51
CA PRO A 60 -8.25 7.74 0.25
C PRO A 60 -8.43 6.27 -0.14
N TRP A 61 -7.45 5.66 -0.80
CA TRP A 61 -7.47 4.24 -1.17
C TRP A 61 -6.89 3.32 -0.09
N GLU A 62 -6.32 3.88 0.99
CA GLU A 62 -5.94 3.11 2.18
C GLU A 62 -7.21 2.84 3.00
N THR A 63 -8.06 1.93 2.52
CA THR A 63 -9.18 1.41 3.32
C THR A 63 -8.59 0.69 4.53
N ARG A 64 -8.98 1.09 5.75
CA ARG A 64 -8.60 0.34 6.98
C ARG A 64 -9.26 -1.05 7.03
N ASP A 65 -10.35 -1.21 6.31
CA ASP A 65 -11.05 -2.48 6.16
C ASP A 65 -10.38 -3.29 5.05
N GLY A 66 -9.71 -4.38 5.43
CA GLY A 66 -9.14 -5.32 4.47
C GLY A 66 -7.64 -5.16 4.20
N VAL A 67 -6.85 -4.71 5.19
CA VAL A 67 -5.40 -5.01 5.20
C VAL A 67 -5.26 -6.54 5.21
N GLN A 68 -5.24 -7.15 4.03
CA GLN A 68 -4.81 -8.54 3.87
C GLN A 68 -3.33 -8.55 4.22
N VAL A 69 -3.03 -9.08 5.40
CA VAL A 69 -1.66 -9.42 5.77
C VAL A 69 -1.24 -10.53 4.80
N LEU A 70 -0.48 -10.17 3.78
CA LEU A 70 0.08 -11.14 2.84
C LEU A 70 1.18 -11.93 3.57
N GLY A 71 0.91 -13.22 3.81
CA GLY A 71 1.88 -14.15 4.39
C GLY A 71 2.19 -13.87 5.86
N SER A 72 1.30 -14.31 6.76
CA SER A 72 1.60 -14.30 8.21
C SER A 72 2.56 -15.44 8.59
N ASP A 73 2.45 -16.59 7.92
CA ASP A 73 3.24 -17.78 8.19
C ASP A 73 3.83 -18.35 6.89
N PRO A 74 5.05 -18.93 6.91
CA PRO A 74 5.59 -19.64 5.76
C PRO A 74 4.71 -20.86 5.47
N ILE A 75 4.35 -21.05 4.20
CA ILE A 75 3.61 -22.23 3.75
C ILE A 75 4.54 -23.44 3.88
N PRO A 76 4.17 -24.47 4.65
CA PRO A 76 4.95 -25.70 4.73
C PRO A 76 5.12 -26.31 3.32
N ILE A 77 6.30 -26.86 3.02
CA ILE A 77 6.58 -27.45 1.69
C ILE A 77 5.58 -28.54 1.31
N SER A 78 5.03 -29.24 2.30
CA SER A 78 4.00 -30.28 2.13
C SER A 78 2.64 -29.73 1.66
N GLU A 79 2.39 -28.44 1.83
CA GLU A 79 1.12 -27.77 1.50
C GLU A 79 1.25 -26.85 0.28
N PHE A 80 2.46 -26.74 -0.29
CA PHE A 80 2.75 -25.83 -1.39
C PHE A 80 1.95 -26.18 -2.65
N ASP A 81 1.93 -27.46 -3.04
CA ASP A 81 1.27 -27.89 -4.28
C ASP A 81 -0.25 -27.62 -4.23
N ASP A 82 -0.88 -27.87 -3.07
CA ASP A 82 -2.31 -27.64 -2.88
C ASP A 82 -2.65 -26.14 -2.91
N TRP A 83 -1.84 -25.32 -2.23
CA TRP A 83 -1.99 -23.87 -2.26
C TRP A 83 -1.78 -23.29 -3.68
N TRP A 84 -0.77 -23.76 -4.40
CA TRP A 84 -0.46 -23.30 -5.76
C TRP A 84 -1.58 -23.63 -6.75
N ASN A 85 -2.11 -24.85 -6.68
CA ASN A 85 -3.18 -25.30 -7.57
C ASN A 85 -4.55 -24.70 -7.24
N ALA A 86 -4.81 -24.37 -5.97
CA ALA A 86 -6.05 -23.68 -5.57
C ALA A 86 -6.20 -22.27 -6.19
N GLN A 87 -5.09 -21.62 -6.53
CA GLN A 87 -5.08 -20.29 -7.16
C GLN A 87 -5.34 -20.34 -8.68
N ALA A 88 -5.17 -21.50 -9.33
CA ALA A 88 -5.34 -21.64 -10.78
C ALA A 88 -6.80 -21.87 -11.22
N LEU A 89 -7.72 -22.11 -10.27
CA LEU A 89 -9.13 -22.48 -10.51
C LEU A 89 -10.13 -21.35 -10.19
N LYS A 90 -9.66 -20.13 -9.94
CA LYS A 90 -10.49 -18.93 -9.74
C LYS A 90 -10.26 -17.92 -10.86
#